data_AF-A0A326GGP4-F1
#
_entry.id   AF-A0A326GGP4-F1
#
_cell.length_a   1.000
_cell.length_b   1.000
_cell.length_c   1.000
_cell.angle_alpha   90.00
_cell.angle_beta   90.00
_cell.angle_gamma   90.00
#
_symmetry.space_group_name_H-M   'P 1'
#
loop_
_entity.id
_entity.type
_entity.pdbx_description
1 polymer ?
#
loop_
_entity_poly.entity_id
_entity_poly.type
_entity_poly.pdbx_seq_one_letter_code
_entity_poly.pdbx_strand_id
1 'polypeptide(L)' 'MAIPDSPPLAPLSPLEERAYLLGRAEVHRQLAENTAEIEIRAIHLRMARLYAEQAALIVMVVSD' A
#
# COMPACT_ATOMS: atom_id res chain seq x y z
N MET A 1 -19.90 -13.74 -4.07
CA MET A 1 -18.60 -14.38 -3.78
C MET A 1 -17.83 -13.38 -2.92
N ALA A 2 -17.89 -13.53 -1.59
CA ALA A 2 -17.21 -12.64 -0.66
C ALA A 2 -15.72 -12.99 -0.65
N ILE A 3 -14.83 -11.99 -0.66
CA ILE A 3 -13.40 -12.22 -0.46
C ILE A 3 -13.26 -12.69 1.00
N PRO A 4 -12.84 -13.94 1.27
CA PRO A 4 -12.67 -14.43 2.63
C PRO A 4 -11.40 -13.83 3.23
N ASP A 5 -11.45 -13.51 4.52
CA ASP A 5 -10.33 -13.11 5.37
C ASP A 5 -9.73 -11.70 5.19
N SER A 6 -10.57 -10.68 5.33
CA SER A 6 -10.09 -9.48 6.04
C SER A 6 -10.81 -9.42 7.39
N PRO A 7 -10.10 -9.51 8.53
CA PRO A 7 -10.74 -9.28 9.82
C PRO A 7 -11.35 -7.87 9.82
N PRO A 8 -12.41 -7.61 10.61
CA PRO A 8 -12.88 -6.25 10.81
C PRO A 8 -11.77 -5.50 11.56
N LEU A 9 -10.87 -4.88 10.80
CA LEU A 9 -9.90 -3.96 11.35
C LEU A 9 -10.72 -2.80 11.88
N ALA A 10 -10.67 -2.60 13.20
CA ALA A 10 -11.04 -1.31 13.76
C ALA A 10 -10.37 -0.22 12.91
N PRO A 11 -11.04 0.91 12.65
CA PRO A 11 -10.45 1.97 11.84
C PRO A 11 -9.11 2.36 12.45
N LEU A 12 -8.04 2.24 11.66
CA LEU A 12 -6.70 2.63 12.07
C LEU A 12 -6.69 4.14 12.33
N SER A 13 -5.86 4.60 13.26
CA SER A 13 -5.55 6.02 13.33
C SER A 13 -4.84 6.46 12.03
N PRO A 14 -4.90 7.74 11.64
CA PRO A 14 -4.23 8.22 10.43
C PRO A 14 -2.73 7.88 10.38
N LEU A 15 -2.04 7.88 11.53
CA LEU A 15 -0.62 7.52 11.60
C LEU A 15 -0.38 6.02 11.38
N GLU A 16 -1.23 5.17 11.95
CA GLU A 16 -1.18 3.71 11.74
C GLU A 16 -1.54 3.34 10.30
N GLU A 17 -2.55 3.99 9.73
CA GLU A 17 -2.94 3.82 8.34
C GLU A 17 -1.80 4.23 7.40
N ARG A 18 -1.16 5.38 7.64
CA ARG A 18 0.02 5.81 6.90
C ARG A 18 1.15 4.80 6.98
N ALA A 19 1.47 4.29 8.18
CA ALA A 19 2.53 3.31 8.36
C ALA A 19 2.21 2.00 7.62
N TYR A 20 0.96 1.55 7.67
CA TYR A 20 0.49 0.39 6.92
C TYR A 20 0.66 0.58 5.41
N LEU A 21 0.21 1.71 4.85
CA LEU A 21 0.33 2.01 3.43
C LEU A 21 1.79 2.05 2.98
N LEU A 22 2.69 2.66 3.75
CA LEU A 22 4.13 2.65 3.46
C LEU A 22 4.72 1.24 3.49
N GLY A 23 4.31 0.41 4.45
CA GLY A 23 4.72 -0.99 4.50
C GLY A 23 4.27 -1.77 3.27
N ARG A 24 3.02 -1.56 2.81
CA ARG A 24 2.51 -2.17 1.57
C ARG A 24 3.27 -1.68 0.34
N ALA A 25 3.56 -0.39 0.27
CA ALA A 25 4.35 0.17 -0.83
C ALA A 25 5.72 -0.51 -0.95
N GLU A 26 6.40 -0.69 0.18
CA GLU A 26 7.71 -1.32 0.25
C GLU A 26 7.67 -2.81 -0.13
N VAL A 27 6.66 -3.56 0.36
CA VAL A 27 6.45 -4.96 -0.03
C VAL A 27 6.28 -5.08 -1.55
N HIS A 28 5.47 -4.21 -2.16
CA HIS A 28 5.28 -4.23 -3.61
C HIS A 28 6.56 -3.84 -4.37
N ARG A 29 7.36 -2.91 -3.85
CA ARG A 29 8.67 -2.57 -4.44
C ARG A 29 9.60 -3.79 -4.45
N GLN A 30 9.72 -4.49 -3.33
CA GLN A 30 10.55 -5.69 -3.21
C GLN A 30 10.04 -6.83 -4.13
N LEU A 31 8.71 -7.01 -4.24
CA LEU A 31 8.15 -8.00 -5.16
C LEU A 31 8.48 -7.65 -6.62
N ALA A 32 8.39 -6.37 -7.01
CA ALA A 32 8.77 -5.92 -8.35
C ALA A 32 10.25 -6.21 -8.66
N GLU A 33 11.15 -5.99 -7.71
CA GLU A 33 12.59 -6.24 -7.87
C GLU A 33 12.91 -7.72 -8.09
N ASN A 34 12.12 -8.61 -7.49
CA ASN A 34 12.29 -10.05 -7.59
C ASN A 34 11.44 -10.71 -8.69
N THR A 35 10.68 -9.94 -9.48
CA THR A 35 9.82 -10.46 -10.55
C THR A 35 10.48 -10.33 -11.92
N ALA A 36 10.57 -11.45 -12.64
CA ALA A 36 11.16 -11.49 -13.99
C ALA A 36 10.14 -11.08 -15.07
N GLU A 37 8.87 -11.44 -14.88
CA GLU A 37 7.79 -11.15 -15.80
C GLU A 37 7.47 -9.66 -15.82
N ILE A 38 7.68 -9.01 -16.98
CA ILE A 38 7.54 -7.57 -17.15
C ILE A 38 6.15 -7.06 -16.73
N GLU A 39 5.10 -7.76 -17.13
CA GLU A 39 3.71 -7.39 -16.83
C GLU A 39 3.41 -7.45 -15.33
N ILE A 40 3.85 -8.51 -14.66
CA ILE A 40 3.64 -8.70 -13.21
C ILE A 40 4.46 -7.66 -12.44
N ARG A 41 5.71 -7.41 -12.86
CA ARG A 41 6.55 -6.36 -12.30
C ARG A 41 5.89 -4.99 -12.42
N ALA A 42 5.30 -4.66 -13.57
CA ALA A 42 4.60 -3.39 -13.79
C ALA A 42 3.41 -3.22 -12.83
N ILE A 43 2.68 -4.30 -12.55
CA ILE A 43 1.59 -4.30 -11.56
C ILE A 43 2.14 -3.99 -10.17
N HIS A 44 3.21 -4.66 -9.73
CA HIS A 44 3.82 -4.39 -8.43
C HIS A 44 4.32 -2.95 -8.31
N LEU A 45 5.00 -2.42 -9.33
CA LEU A 45 5.45 -1.02 -9.35
C LEU A 45 4.27 -0.04 -9.25
N ARG A 46 3.18 -0.30 -9.97
CA ARG A 46 1.97 0.52 -9.90
C ARG A 46 1.35 0.50 -8.50
N MET A 47 1.25 -0.68 -7.88
CA MET A 47 0.72 -0.80 -6.52
C MET A 47 1.61 -0.10 -5.50
N ALA A 48 2.94 -0.23 -5.61
CA ALA A 48 3.88 0.47 -4.74
C ALA A 48 3.67 1.99 -4.79
N ARG A 49 3.52 2.53 -6.01
CA ARG A 49 3.25 3.95 -6.24
C ARG A 49 1.91 4.40 -5.63
N LEU A 50 0.84 3.66 -5.86
CA LEU A 50 -0.49 4.01 -5.34
C LEU A 50 -0.52 4.06 -3.81
N TYR A 51 0.10 3.08 -3.14
CA TYR A 51 0.16 3.06 -1.68
C TYR A 51 1.00 4.23 -1.13
N ALA A 52 2.12 4.58 -1.78
CA ALA A 52 2.93 5.73 -1.38
C ALA A 52 2.19 7.07 -1.58
N GLU A 53 1.48 7.23 -2.70
CA GLU A 53 0.66 8.41 -2.97
C GLU A 53 -0.47 8.56 -1.94
N GLN A 54 -1.17 7.48 -1.61
CA GLN A 54 -2.18 7.50 -0.55
C GLN A 54 -1.61 7.85 0.82
N ALA A 55 -0.44 7.30 1.19
CA ALA A 55 0.24 7.63 2.44
C ALA A 55 0.62 9.12 2.52
N ALA A 56 0.99 9.74 1.39
CA ALA A 56 1.32 11.16 1.32
C ALA A 56 0.09 12.05 1.54
N LEU A 57 -1.08 11.66 1.03
CA LEU A 57 -2.33 12.39 1.24
C LEU A 57 -2.73 12.43 2.72
N ILE A 58 -2.47 11.35 3.48
CA ILE A 58 -2.76 11.33 4.92
C ILE A 58 -1.93 12.37 5.67
N VAL A 59 -0.65 12.57 5.31
CA VAL A 59 0.21 13.59 5.93
C VAL A 59 -0.36 14.99 5.70
N MET A 60 -0.86 15.26 4.49
CA MET A 60 -1.45 16.56 4.16
C MET A 60 -2.68 16.86 5.02
N VAL A 61 -3.52 15.86 5.28
CA VAL A 61 -4.75 16.02 6.09
C VAL A 61 -4.47 16.16 7.59
N VAL A 62 -3.43 15.52 8.11
CA VAL A 62 -3.07 15.60 9.55
C VAL A 62 -2.32 16.89 9.90
N SER A 63 -1.78 17.61 8.90
CA SER A 63 -0.96 18.81 9.12
C SER A 63 -1.74 20.13 9.10
N ASP A 64 -3.06 20.11 8.90
CA ASP A 64 -4.00 21.25 9.02
C ASP A 64 -4.72 21.23 10.39
#